data_AF-A0A7W9J3J6-F1
#
_entry.id   AF-A0A7W9J3J6-F1
#
_cell.length_a   1.000
_cell.length_b   1.000
_cell.length_c   1.000
_cell.angle_alpha   90.00
_cell.angle_beta   90.00
_cell.angle_gamma   90.00
#
_symmetry.space_group_name_H-M   'P 1'
#
loop_
_entity.id
_entity.type
_entity.pdbx_description
1 polymer ?
#
loop_
_entity_poly.entity_id
_entity_poly.type
_entity_poly.pdbx_seq_one_letter_code
_entity_poly.pdbx_strand_id
1 'polypeptide(L)'
;MNQHATIAHREDVTARDWLDTGLQNLPARQRDALVLRFYESRTETEAAGILGCSVPAVKRRTSHGLRRLSSHLGPDAVLLLQRVAR
;
A
#
# COMPACT_ATOMS: atom_id res chain seq x y z
N MET A 1 15.61 19.97 -23.40
CA MET A 1 15.39 20.60 -22.07
C MET A 1 14.03 20.15 -21.58
N ASN A 2 13.98 19.28 -20.59
CA ASN A 2 12.92 18.28 -20.39
C ASN A 2 11.69 18.85 -19.66
N GLN A 3 10.60 19.08 -20.39
CA GLN A 3 9.34 19.60 -19.85
C GLN A 3 8.41 18.49 -19.31
N HIS A 4 8.70 17.21 -19.58
CA HIS A 4 7.87 16.08 -19.13
C HIS A 4 8.15 15.61 -17.69
N ALA A 5 9.31 15.94 -17.11
CA ALA A 5 9.68 15.43 -15.78
C ALA A 5 8.91 16.09 -14.63
N THR A 6 8.49 17.36 -14.78
CA THR A 6 7.84 18.13 -13.70
C THR A 6 6.37 17.78 -13.51
N ILE A 7 5.69 17.33 -14.58
CA ILE A 7 4.26 16.97 -14.54
C ILE A 7 4.08 15.59 -13.90
N ALA A 8 4.86 14.60 -14.35
CA ALA A 8 4.81 13.23 -13.81
C ALA A 8 5.07 13.19 -12.29
N HIS A 9 6.06 13.95 -11.81
CA HIS A 9 6.37 14.01 -10.38
C HIS A 9 5.24 14.63 -9.54
N ARG A 10 4.50 15.62 -10.06
CA ARG A 10 3.36 16.22 -9.34
C ARG A 10 2.17 15.25 -9.23
N GLU A 11 1.93 14.45 -10.26
CA GLU A 11 0.91 13.39 -10.21
C GLU A 11 1.29 12.29 -9.21
N ASP A 12 2.56 11.88 -9.16
CA ASP A 12 3.04 10.89 -8.18
C ASP A 12 3.01 11.40 -6.73
N VAL A 13 3.28 12.69 -6.49
CA VAL A 13 3.12 13.31 -5.16
C VAL A 13 1.66 13.29 -4.73
N THR A 14 0.74 13.61 -5.63
CA THR A 14 -0.71 13.58 -5.35
C THR A 14 -1.18 12.13 -5.07
N ALA A 15 -0.69 11.16 -5.85
CA ALA A 15 -1.00 9.75 -5.65
C ALA A 15 -0.46 9.21 -4.31
N ARG A 16 0.75 9.63 -3.89
CA ARG A 16 1.31 9.30 -2.58
C ARG A 16 0.48 9.85 -1.44
N ASP A 17 0.08 11.11 -1.51
CA ASP A 17 -0.72 11.77 -0.46
C ASP A 17 -2.11 11.13 -0.32
N TRP A 18 -2.73 10.79 -1.46
CA TRP A 18 -3.97 10.01 -1.50
C TRP A 18 -3.84 8.61 -0.88
N LEU A 19 -2.77 7.89 -1.21
CA LEU A 19 -2.49 6.58 -0.62
C LEU A 19 -2.22 6.68 0.87
N ASP A 20 -1.45 7.68 1.32
CA ASP A 20 -1.14 7.87 2.74
C ASP A 20 -2.42 8.14 3.53
N THR A 21 -3.27 9.03 3.04
CA THR A 21 -4.60 9.28 3.62
C THR A 21 -5.44 7.99 3.68
N GLY A 22 -5.46 7.20 2.62
CA GLY A 22 -6.17 5.92 2.61
C GLY A 22 -5.61 4.89 3.59
N LEU A 23 -4.28 4.78 3.70
CA LEU A 23 -3.61 3.90 4.64
C LEU A 23 -3.84 4.32 6.10
N GLN A 24 -3.89 5.62 6.38
CA GLN A 24 -4.20 6.14 7.71
C GLN A 24 -5.62 5.76 8.20
N ASN A 25 -6.56 5.55 7.27
CA ASN A 25 -7.92 5.08 7.59
C ASN A 25 -8.01 3.57 7.85
N LEU A 26 -6.92 2.80 7.66
CA LEU A 26 -6.93 1.36 7.90
C LEU A 26 -6.63 1.04 9.38
N PRO A 27 -7.20 -0.05 9.92
CA PRO A 27 -6.74 -0.62 11.18
C PRO A 27 -5.22 -0.89 11.12
N ALA A 28 -4.49 -0.56 12.19
CA ALA A 28 -3.02 -0.64 12.23
C ALA A 28 -2.47 -1.97 11.70
N ARG A 29 -3.04 -3.10 12.12
CA ARG A 29 -2.60 -4.44 11.68
C ARG A 29 -2.76 -4.70 10.17
N GLN A 30 -3.71 -4.06 9.51
CA GLN A 30 -3.90 -4.16 8.06
C GLN A 30 -2.91 -3.26 7.34
N ARG A 31 -2.72 -2.03 7.85
CA ARG A 31 -1.72 -1.09 7.34
C ARG A 31 -0.32 -1.67 7.41
N ASP A 32 0.10 -2.21 8.57
CA ASP A 32 1.44 -2.77 8.76
C ASP A 32 1.71 -3.92 7.78
N ALA A 33 0.71 -4.77 7.52
CA ALA A 33 0.81 -5.85 6.54
C ALA A 33 1.00 -5.30 5.12
N LEU A 34 0.28 -4.23 4.74
CA LEU A 34 0.44 -3.59 3.43
C LEU A 34 1.81 -2.89 3.29
N VAL A 35 2.27 -2.18 4.32
CA VAL A 35 3.57 -1.51 4.31
C VAL A 35 4.69 -2.52 4.11
N LEU A 36 4.74 -3.58 4.92
CA LEU A 36 5.77 -4.62 4.79
C LEU A 36 5.72 -5.29 3.40
N ARG A 37 4.52 -5.62 2.91
CA ARG A 37 4.34 -6.36 1.65
C ARG A 37 4.62 -5.54 0.41
N PHE A 38 4.25 -4.28 0.39
CA PHE A 38 4.30 -3.44 -0.81
C PHE A 38 5.44 -2.43 -0.73
N TYR A 39 5.53 -1.63 0.33
CA TYR A 39 6.56 -0.59 0.46
C TYR A 39 7.94 -1.17 0.76
N GLU A 40 8.02 -2.22 1.58
CA GLU A 40 9.29 -2.88 1.92
C GLU A 40 9.57 -4.13 1.10
N SER A 41 8.69 -4.48 0.14
CA SER A 41 8.84 -5.66 -0.73
C SER A 41 9.07 -6.98 0.00
N ARG A 42 8.56 -7.15 1.23
CA ARG A 42 8.72 -8.38 2.02
C ARG A 42 7.83 -9.50 1.52
N THR A 43 8.29 -10.74 1.64
CA THR A 43 7.48 -11.94 1.47
C THR A 43 6.42 -12.07 2.58
N GLU A 44 5.40 -12.89 2.38
CA GLU A 44 4.36 -13.12 3.39
C GLU A 44 4.93 -13.78 4.65
N THR A 45 5.96 -14.61 4.48
CA THR A 45 6.69 -15.29 5.56
C THR A 45 7.53 -14.31 6.36
N GLU A 46 8.26 -13.40 5.71
CA GLU A 46 9.02 -12.36 6.41
C GLU A 46 8.10 -11.41 7.17
N ALA A 47 7.01 -10.96 6.52
CA ALA A 47 6.03 -10.11 7.17
C ALA A 47 5.35 -10.81 8.37
N ALA A 48 5.08 -12.11 8.25
CA ALA A 48 4.55 -12.92 9.35
C ALA A 48 5.50 -12.96 10.55
N GLY A 49 6.80 -13.15 10.28
CA GLY A 49 7.86 -13.10 11.30
C GLY A 49 7.96 -11.74 11.99
N ILE A 50 7.95 -10.65 11.22
CA ILE A 50 8.03 -9.28 11.76
C ILE A 50 6.78 -8.93 12.59
N LEU A 51 5.59 -9.30 12.11
CA LEU A 51 4.32 -9.01 12.79
C LEU A 51 3.99 -9.96 13.94
N GLY A 52 4.81 -10.99 14.17
CA GLY A 52 4.56 -12.03 15.19
C GLY A 52 3.24 -12.76 14.96
N CYS A 53 2.89 -13.06 13.70
CA CYS A 53 1.62 -13.74 13.37
C CYS A 53 1.83 -14.82 12.29
N SER A 54 0.78 -15.57 11.97
CA SER A 54 0.88 -16.63 10.95
C SER A 54 0.79 -16.06 9.53
N VAL A 55 1.39 -16.75 8.55
CA VAL A 55 1.29 -16.40 7.12
C VAL A 55 -0.18 -16.26 6.65
N PRO A 56 -1.12 -17.15 7.02
CA PRO A 56 -2.54 -16.96 6.71
C PRO A 56 -3.14 -15.69 7.32
N ALA A 57 -2.69 -15.27 8.52
CA ALA A 57 -3.13 -14.02 9.12
C ALA A 57 -2.62 -12.80 8.32
N VAL A 58 -1.38 -12.83 7.83
CA VAL A 58 -0.85 -11.81 6.91
C VAL A 58 -1.70 -11.75 5.65
N LYS A 59 -1.96 -12.88 5.00
CA LYS A 59 -2.83 -12.96 3.80
C LYS A 59 -4.18 -12.30 4.02
N ARG A 60 -4.87 -12.68 5.11
CA ARG A 60 -6.16 -12.06 5.47
C ARG A 60 -6.04 -10.56 5.70
N ARG A 61 -5.05 -10.11 6.47
CA ARG A 61 -4.83 -8.68 6.76
C ARG A 61 -4.57 -7.88 5.49
N THR A 62 -3.75 -8.40 4.58
CA THR A 62 -3.49 -7.82 3.26
C THR A 62 -4.77 -7.74 2.43
N SER A 63 -5.51 -8.84 2.27
CA SER A 63 -6.75 -8.84 1.48
C SER A 63 -7.82 -7.91 2.06
N HIS A 64 -7.98 -7.87 3.38
CA HIS A 64 -8.91 -6.96 4.03
C HIS A 64 -8.47 -5.50 3.91
N GLY A 65 -7.16 -5.23 4.08
CA GLY A 65 -6.58 -3.90 3.90
C GLY A 65 -6.78 -3.37 2.48
N LEU A 66 -6.50 -4.18 1.45
CA LEU A 66 -6.74 -3.82 0.05
C LEU A 66 -8.23 -3.54 -0.21
N ARG A 67 -9.14 -4.40 0.27
CA ARG A 67 -10.59 -4.17 0.12
C ARG A 67 -11.05 -2.86 0.76
N ARG A 68 -10.55 -2.55 1.97
CA ARG A 68 -10.85 -1.30 2.66
C ARG A 68 -10.28 -0.11 1.90
N LEU A 69 -9.03 -0.20 1.48
CA LEU A 69 -8.37 0.85 0.71
C LEU A 69 -9.11 1.13 -0.60
N SER A 70 -9.51 0.09 -1.33
CA SER A 70 -10.34 0.22 -2.53
C SER A 70 -11.73 0.80 -2.26
N SER A 71 -12.28 0.59 -1.07
CA SER A 71 -13.57 1.19 -0.69
C SER A 71 -13.45 2.70 -0.40
N HIS A 72 -12.28 3.16 0.03
CA HIS A 72 -12.01 4.58 0.33
C HIS A 72 -11.51 5.37 -0.89
N LEU A 73 -10.64 4.75 -1.70
CA LEU A 73 -9.92 5.42 -2.80
C LEU A 73 -10.40 4.98 -4.19
N GLY A 74 -11.30 3.99 -4.28
CA GLY A 74 -11.74 3.39 -5.54
C GLY A 74 -10.91 2.16 -5.96
N PRO A 75 -11.36 1.43 -6.99
CA PRO A 75 -10.75 0.17 -7.42
C PRO A 75 -9.28 0.31 -7.85
N ASP A 76 -8.89 1.47 -8.37
CA ASP A 76 -7.53 1.76 -8.83
C ASP A 76 -6.49 1.90 -7.71
N ALA A 77 -6.92 1.95 -6.44
CA ALA A 77 -6.01 2.07 -5.30
C ALA A 77 -4.94 0.97 -5.24
N VAL A 78 -5.27 -0.24 -5.70
CA VAL A 78 -4.33 -1.37 -5.74
C VAL A 78 -3.26 -1.13 -6.82
N LEU A 79 -3.64 -0.56 -7.96
CA LEU A 79 -2.71 -0.20 -9.02
C LEU A 79 -1.79 0.94 -8.57
N LEU A 80 -2.32 1.91 -7.83
CA LEU A 80 -1.54 2.99 -7.22
C LEU A 80 -0.52 2.46 -6.21
N LEU A 81 -0.89 1.48 -5.36
CA LEU A 81 0.06 0.83 -4.44
C LEU A 81 1.24 0.19 -5.19
N GLN A 82 0.96 -0.51 -6.29
CA GLN A 82 2.02 -1.15 -7.08
C GLN A 82 2.93 -0.15 -7.79
N ARG A 83 2.38 1.01 -8.18
CA ARG A 83 3.12 2.08 -8.86
C ARG A 83 3.98 2.90 -7.90
N VAL A 84 3.43 3.27 -6.74
CA VAL A 84 4.10 4.11 -5.74
C VAL A 84 5.13 3.34 -4.92
N ALA A 85 4.90 2.05 -4.72
CA ALA A 85 5.82 1.18 -3.99
C ALA A 85 7.00 0.66 -4.84
N ARG A 86 7.26 1.29 -5.99
CA ARG A 86 8.36 0.97 -6.89
C ARG A 86 9.32 2.15 -7.06
#